data_AF-A0A2D5A8Q2-F1
#
_entry.id   AF-A0A2D5A8Q2-F1
#
_cell.length_a   1.000
_cell.length_b   1.000
_cell.length_c   1.000
_cell.angle_alpha   90.00
_cell.angle_beta   90.00
_cell.angle_gamma   90.00
#
_symmetry.space_group_name_H-M   'P 1'
#
loop_
_entity.id
_entity.type
_entity.pdbx_description
1 polymer ?
#
loop_
_entity_poly.entity_id
_entity_poly.type
_entity_poly.pdbx_seq_one_letter_code
_entity_poly.pdbx_strand_id
1 'polypeptide(L)'
;MPDFDADISQTDADRLCFAASCVFFALLRRKATMLGTQIVLPKLLCPTTCHPPPEMLDDDLVAEATAMLLRLGVVEIGVDGKVDLILVTPD
;
A
#
# COMPACT_ATOMS: atom_id res chain seq x y z
N MET A 1 -17.53 11.84 -27.14
CA MET A 1 -16.56 10.90 -26.55
C MET A 1 -16.17 11.47 -25.20
N PRO A 2 -16.01 10.69 -24.13
CA PRO A 2 -15.49 11.27 -22.90
C PRO A 2 -14.03 11.66 -23.13
N ASP A 3 -13.67 12.89 -22.77
CA ASP A 3 -12.28 13.34 -22.70
C ASP A 3 -11.57 12.47 -21.66
N PHE A 4 -10.67 11.60 -22.12
CA PHE A 4 -9.78 10.83 -21.26
C PHE A 4 -8.50 11.61 -20.88
N ASP A 5 -8.38 12.88 -21.27
CA ASP A 5 -7.24 13.75 -21.00
C ASP A 5 -7.41 14.55 -19.70
N ALA A 6 -7.99 13.94 -18.66
CA ALA A 6 -7.73 14.39 -17.30
C ALA A 6 -6.34 13.86 -16.93
N ASP A 7 -5.29 14.49 -17.48
CA ASP A 7 -3.91 14.20 -17.11
C ASP A 7 -3.80 14.29 -15.59
N ILE A 8 -3.46 13.17 -14.95
CA ILE A 8 -3.27 13.16 -13.51
C ILE A 8 -2.11 14.10 -13.21
N SER A 9 -2.30 15.03 -12.27
CA SER A 9 -1.20 15.91 -11.90
C SER A 9 -0.10 15.06 -11.23
N GLN A 10 1.17 15.43 -11.42
CA GLN A 10 2.27 14.77 -10.71
C GLN A 10 2.03 14.79 -9.19
N THR A 11 1.43 15.86 -8.69
CA THR A 11 1.06 16.00 -7.28
C THR A 11 0.05 14.94 -6.84
N ASP A 12 -0.94 14.62 -7.66
CA ASP A 12 -1.94 13.59 -7.32
C ASP A 12 -1.33 12.18 -7.41
N ALA A 13 -0.46 11.94 -8.40
CA ALA A 13 0.31 10.70 -8.48
C ALA A 13 1.20 10.51 -7.25
N ASP A 14 1.90 11.56 -6.81
CA ASP A 14 2.76 11.52 -5.62
C ASP A 14 1.95 11.26 -4.35
N ARG A 15 0.76 11.86 -4.22
CA ARG A 15 -0.16 11.64 -3.10
C ARG A 15 -0.65 10.20 -3.05
N LEU A 16 -1.05 9.65 -4.21
CA LEU A 16 -1.50 8.26 -4.30
C LEU A 16 -0.36 7.28 -3.98
N CYS A 17 0.85 7.52 -4.51
CA CYS A 17 2.03 6.73 -4.20
C CYS A 17 2.39 6.77 -2.71
N PHE A 18 2.29 7.95 -2.08
CA PHE A 18 2.52 8.11 -0.65
C PHE A 18 1.49 7.33 0.19
N ALA A 19 0.20 7.44 -0.16
CA ALA A 19 -0.86 6.70 0.52
C ALA A 19 -0.68 5.19 0.37
N ALA A 20 -0.32 4.71 -0.83
CA ALA A 20 -0.04 3.30 -1.08
C ALA A 20 1.17 2.80 -0.28
N SER A 21 2.21 3.62 -0.15
CA SER A 21 3.35 3.31 0.71
C SER A 21 2.92 3.17 2.17
N CYS A 22 2.04 4.07 2.67
CA CYS A 22 1.52 4.00 4.03
C CYS A 22 0.72 2.71 4.27
N VAL A 23 -0.16 2.35 3.34
CA VAL A 23 -0.94 1.10 3.38
C VAL A 23 0.00 -0.11 3.38
N PHE A 24 0.97 -0.14 2.45
CA PHE A 24 1.94 -1.23 2.34
C PHE A 24 2.72 -1.44 3.65
N PHE A 25 3.31 -0.39 4.22
CA PHE A 25 4.08 -0.51 5.46
C PHE A 25 3.24 -0.86 6.67
N ALA A 26 1.98 -0.40 6.73
CA ALA A 26 1.05 -0.79 7.80
C ALA A 26 0.73 -2.28 7.73
N LEU A 27 0.43 -2.81 6.54
CA LEU A 27 0.20 -4.23 6.33
C LEU A 27 1.47 -5.05 6.62
N LEU A 28 2.65 -4.54 6.24
CA LEU A 28 3.93 -5.20 6.48
C LEU A 28 4.21 -5.35 7.98
N ARG A 29 3.98 -4.28 8.75
CA ARG A 29 4.09 -4.31 10.21
C ARG A 29 3.11 -5.29 10.83
N ARG A 30 1.84 -5.25 10.42
CA ARG A 30 0.81 -6.20 10.90
C ARG A 30 1.22 -7.64 10.61
N LYS A 31 1.71 -7.94 9.40
CA LYS A 31 2.16 -9.27 9.01
C LYS A 31 3.36 -9.73 9.84
N ALA A 32 4.34 -8.86 10.06
CA ALA A 32 5.49 -9.14 10.92
C ALA A 32 5.05 -9.49 12.35
N THR A 33 4.11 -8.73 12.93
CA THR A 33 3.54 -9.00 14.24
C THR A 33 2.79 -10.32 14.28
N MET A 34 1.95 -10.63 13.28
CA MET A 34 1.19 -11.89 13.23
C MET A 34 2.10 -13.11 13.12
N LEU A 35 3.21 -13.00 12.39
CA LEU A 35 4.20 -14.08 12.23
C LEU A 35 5.21 -14.15 13.38
N GLY A 36 5.19 -13.20 14.32
CA GLY A 36 6.17 -13.13 15.41
C GLY A 36 7.61 -12.92 14.91
N THR A 37 7.78 -12.22 13.78
CA THR A 37 9.08 -12.05 13.12
C THR A 37 9.42 -10.57 12.85
N GLN A 38 10.66 -10.32 12.44
CA GLN A 38 11.08 -9.03 11.92
C GLN A 38 11.23 -9.12 10.40
N ILE A 39 10.62 -8.18 9.68
CA ILE A 39 10.80 -8.06 8.24
C ILE A 39 11.94 -7.07 7.99
N VAL A 40 13.00 -7.55 7.36
CA VAL A 40 14.15 -6.75 6.95
C VAL A 40 13.95 -6.34 5.50
N LEU A 41 14.04 -5.03 5.25
CA LEU A 41 14.01 -4.48 3.90
C LEU A 41 15.40 -3.95 3.52
N PRO A 42 15.80 -4.04 2.24
CA PRO A 42 16.93 -3.29 1.71
C PRO A 42 16.78 -1.80 2.04
N LYS A 43 17.88 -1.13 2.40
CA LYS A 43 17.89 0.29 2.79
C LYS A 43 17.21 1.20 1.77
N LEU A 44 17.28 0.86 0.48
CA LEU A 44 16.62 1.59 -0.61
C LEU A 44 15.09 1.61 -0.49
N LEU A 45 14.51 0.55 0.09
CA LEU A 45 13.08 0.40 0.30
C LEU A 45 12.65 0.85 1.70
N CYS A 46 13.59 1.21 2.56
CA CYS A 46 13.25 1.75 3.87
C CYS A 46 12.68 3.16 3.70
N PRO A 47 11.54 3.46 4.32
CA PRO A 47 10.96 4.78 4.24
C PRO A 47 11.90 5.80 4.88
N THR A 48 12.24 6.86 4.13
CA THR A 48 13.07 7.97 4.61
C THR A 48 12.28 8.93 5.50
N THR A 49 10.97 8.95 5.33
CA THR A 49 10.01 9.72 6.11
C THR A 49 9.12 8.78 6.94
N CYS A 50 8.69 9.24 8.12
CA CYS A 50 7.75 8.45 8.93
C CYS A 50 6.42 8.33 8.18
N HIS A 51 5.99 7.10 7.88
CA HIS A 51 4.69 6.86 7.27
C HIS A 51 3.64 6.79 8.38
N PRO A 52 2.64 7.68 8.38
CA PRO A 52 1.54 7.60 9.32
C PRO A 52 0.72 6.32 9.09
N PRO A 53 -0.01 5.83 10.11
CA PRO A 53 -0.98 4.77 9.91
C PRO A 53 -2.07 5.23 8.92
N PRO A 54 -2.65 4.31 8.10
CA PRO A 54 -3.66 4.66 7.09
C PRO A 54 -4.89 5.37 7.66
N GLU A 55 -5.24 5.13 8.92
CA GLU A 55 -6.34 5.81 9.64
C GLU A 55 -6.16 7.33 9.83
N MET A 56 -4.96 7.85 9.57
CA MET A 56 -4.67 9.29 9.57
C MET A 56 -4.72 9.91 8.17
N LEU A 57 -4.98 9.11 7.14
CA LEU A 57 -5.14 9.56 5.76
C LEU A 57 -6.63 9.73 5.41
N ASP A 58 -6.88 10.36 4.27
CA ASP A 58 -8.21 10.47 3.69
C ASP A 58 -8.74 9.08 3.24
N ASP A 59 -9.98 8.74 3.60
CA ASP A 59 -10.54 7.41 3.37
C ASP A 59 -10.65 7.07 1.87
N ASP A 60 -11.02 8.05 1.04
CA ASP A 60 -11.12 7.85 -0.42
C ASP A 60 -9.73 7.60 -1.01
N LEU A 61 -8.72 8.36 -0.56
CA LEU A 61 -7.33 8.15 -0.96
C LEU A 61 -6.80 6.78 -0.52
N VAL A 62 -7.15 6.31 0.67
CA VAL A 62 -6.78 4.96 1.15
C VAL A 62 -7.45 3.87 0.32
N ALA A 63 -8.72 4.05 -0.04
CA ALA A 63 -9.45 3.12 -0.89
C ALA A 63 -8.82 3.04 -2.28
N GLU A 64 -8.47 4.18 -2.88
CA GLU A 64 -7.81 4.24 -4.19
C GLU A 64 -6.41 3.62 -4.15
N ALA A 65 -5.62 3.94 -3.12
CA ALA A 65 -4.28 3.38 -2.90
C ALA A 65 -4.33 1.85 -2.73
N THR A 66 -5.30 1.35 -1.96
CA THR A 66 -5.52 -0.09 -1.79
C THR A 66 -5.92 -0.74 -3.12
N ALA A 67 -6.82 -0.11 -3.89
CA ALA A 67 -7.20 -0.59 -5.21
C ALA A 67 -6.03 -0.61 -6.19
N MET A 68 -5.12 0.37 -6.12
CA MET A 68 -3.87 0.36 -6.88
C MET A 68 -2.99 -0.83 -6.49
N LEU A 69 -2.75 -1.05 -5.19
CA LEU A 69 -1.95 -2.17 -4.71
C LEU A 69 -2.53 -3.54 -5.10
N LEU A 70 -3.87 -3.67 -5.11
CA LEU A 70 -4.57 -4.86 -5.59
C LEU A 70 -4.29 -5.10 -7.08
N ARG A 71 -4.41 -4.06 -7.91
CA ARG A 71 -4.14 -4.15 -9.36
C ARG A 71 -2.67 -4.48 -9.66
N LEU A 72 -1.76 -4.03 -8.81
CA LEU A 72 -0.32 -4.32 -8.92
C LEU A 72 0.06 -5.71 -8.38
N GLY A 73 -0.88 -6.46 -7.79
CA GLY A 73 -0.62 -7.78 -7.22
C GLY A 73 0.27 -7.74 -5.97
N VAL A 74 0.25 -6.63 -5.22
CA VAL A 74 1.01 -6.47 -3.97
C VAL A 74 0.20 -6.97 -2.77
N VAL A 75 -1.13 -6.81 -2.83
CA VAL A 75 -2.07 -7.22 -1.78
C VAL A 75 -3.18 -8.07 -2.36
N GLU A 76 -3.85 -8.82 -1.50
CA GLU A 76 -5.05 -9.61 -1.79
C GLU A 76 -6.15 -9.30 -0.77
N ILE A 77 -7.40 -9.59 -1.13
CA ILE A 77 -8.53 -9.55 -0.20
C ILE A 77 -8.83 -10.98 0.23
N GLY A 78 -8.63 -11.26 1.52
CA GLY A 78 -8.94 -12.55 2.13
C GLY A 78 -10.44 -12.85 2.13
N VAL A 79 -10.79 -14.10 2.39
CA VAL A 79 -12.20 -14.55 2.49
C VAL A 79 -13.00 -13.85 3.61
N ASP A 80 -12.30 -13.26 4.58
CA ASP A 80 -12.88 -12.47 5.67
C ASP A 80 -13.03 -10.97 5.30
N GLY A 81 -12.74 -10.61 4.05
CA GLY A 81 -12.79 -9.23 3.55
C GLY A 81 -11.60 -8.37 3.97
N LYS A 82 -10.59 -8.93 4.65
CA LYS A 82 -9.41 -8.17 5.06
C LYS A 82 -8.38 -8.11 3.94
N VAL A 83 -7.71 -6.97 3.82
CA VAL A 83 -6.58 -6.79 2.93
C VAL A 83 -5.32 -7.36 3.59
N ASP A 84 -4.58 -8.20 2.86
CA ASP A 84 -3.34 -8.82 3.29
C ASP A 84 -2.25 -8.71 2.21
N LEU A 85 -0.98 -8.71 2.63
CA LEU A 85 0.15 -8.73 1.71
C LEU A 85 0.30 -10.11 1.07
N ILE A 86 0.50 -10.12 -0.25
CA ILE A 86 0.91 -11.31 -0.99
C ILE A 86 2.38 -11.56 -0.67
N LEU A 87 2.66 -12.68 0.00
CA LEU A 87 4.01 -13.13 0.27
C LEU A 87 4.37 -14.23 -0.71
N VAL A 88 5.42 -14.02 -1.50
CA VAL A 88 6.00 -15.08 -2.32
C VAL A 88 6.68 -16.07 -1.39
N THR A 89 6.21 -17.31 -1.39
CA THR A 89 6.91 -18.41 -0.73
C THR A 89 8.10 -18.80 -1.60
N PRO A 90 9.32 -18.85 -1.06
CA PRO A 90 10.44 -19.41 -1.80
C PRO A 90 10.18 -20.93 -1.95
N ASP A 91 10.10 -21.40 -3.19
CA ASP A 91 10.17 -22.82 -3.54
C ASP A 91 11.54 -23.43 -3.17
#